data_AF-A0A0E3LV74-F1
#
_entry.id   AF-A0A0E3LV74-F1
#
_cell.length_a   1.000
_cell.length_b   1.000
_cell.length_c   1.000
_cell.angle_alpha   90.00
_cell.angle_beta   90.00
_cell.angle_gamma   90.00
#
_symmetry.space_group_name_H-M   'P 1'
#
loop_
_entity.id
_entity.type
_entity.pdbx_description
1 polymer ?
#
loop_
_entity_poly.entity_id
_entity_poly.type
_entity_poly.pdbx_seq_one_letter_code
_entity_poly.pdbx_strand_id
1 'polypeptide(L)'
;MNEQNYPEFTGLELSPRKVDYLKFIFEKRGTVKTTEISSCLQVDPSTTSKTLNELATAGYLNHVPYRGVDLTDMGKAYAEFLVRRHRILSLLFTHYGLSTEEACAEVSRFEAFVSRNSVNKICSSMGHPMVGVCGEISHEKCFPEEHHH
;
A
#
# COMPACT_ATOMS: atom_id res chain seq x y z
N MET A 1 -24.93 2.88 -9.25
CA MET A 1 -24.09 1.92 -8.50
C MET A 1 -22.91 2.72 -7.99
N ASN A 2 -22.70 2.77 -6.67
CA ASN A 2 -21.99 3.83 -5.96
C ASN A 2 -20.60 4.16 -6.54
N GLU A 3 -20.47 5.39 -7.04
CA GLU A 3 -19.21 6.08 -7.22
C GLU A 3 -18.60 6.33 -5.84
N GLN A 4 -17.82 5.37 -5.35
CA GLN A 4 -17.04 5.56 -4.13
C GLN A 4 -15.95 6.60 -4.44
N ASN A 5 -16.27 7.85 -4.13
CA ASN A 5 -15.43 9.03 -4.32
C ASN A 5 -14.31 8.98 -3.26
N TYR A 6 -13.33 8.11 -3.48
CA TYR A 6 -12.15 8.04 -2.61
C TYR A 6 -11.39 9.37 -2.69
N PRO A 7 -10.96 9.93 -1.55
CA PRO A 7 -10.17 11.16 -1.55
C PRO A 7 -8.96 10.98 -2.46
N GLU A 8 -8.74 11.95 -3.34
CA GLU A 8 -7.62 11.93 -4.28
C GLU A 8 -6.32 12.07 -3.49
N PHE A 9 -5.59 10.97 -3.32
CA PHE A 9 -4.29 10.95 -2.65
C PHE A 9 -3.16 10.80 -3.65
N THR A 10 -2.04 11.47 -3.37
CA THR A 10 -0.83 11.46 -4.19
C THR A 10 0.00 10.19 -4.00
N GLY A 11 -0.20 9.46 -2.89
CA GLY A 11 0.57 8.28 -2.51
C GLY A 11 1.85 8.61 -1.73
N LEU A 12 2.04 9.87 -1.34
CA LEU A 12 3.22 10.41 -0.65
C LEU A 12 2.90 10.94 0.75
N GLU A 13 1.66 10.76 1.22
CA GLU A 13 1.16 11.30 2.49
C GLU A 13 1.77 10.61 3.72
N LEU A 14 2.27 9.39 3.55
CA LEU A 14 2.78 8.55 4.62
C LEU A 14 4.29 8.37 4.54
N SER A 15 4.96 8.46 5.68
CA SER A 15 6.37 8.09 5.80
C SER A 15 6.57 6.59 5.54
N PRO A 16 7.80 6.14 5.21
CA PRO A 16 8.08 4.71 4.97
C PRO A 16 7.59 3.82 6.12
N ARG A 17 7.83 4.22 7.37
CA ARG A 17 7.34 3.48 8.54
C ARG A 17 5.81 3.35 8.58
N LYS A 18 5.07 4.41 8.22
CA LYS A 18 3.60 4.38 8.21
C LYS A 18 3.06 3.52 7.06
N VAL A 19 3.78 3.45 5.94
CA VAL A 19 3.48 2.54 4.82
C VAL A 19 3.54 1.08 5.28
N ASP A 20 4.58 0.70 6.03
CA ASP A 20 4.73 -0.68 6.52
C ASP A 20 3.57 -1.08 7.44
N TYR A 21 3.11 -0.16 8.30
CA TYR A 21 1.97 -0.40 9.19
C TYR A 21 0.68 -0.65 8.42
N LEU A 22 0.37 0.19 7.42
CA LEU A 22 -0.85 0.03 6.62
C LEU A 22 -0.83 -1.28 5.81
N LYS A 23 0.32 -1.61 5.19
CA LYS A 23 0.47 -2.87 4.45
C LYS A 23 0.28 -4.07 5.35
N PHE A 24 0.91 -4.08 6.53
CA PHE A 24 0.78 -5.18 7.48
C PHE A 24 -0.66 -5.38 7.96
N ILE A 25 -1.36 -4.30 8.33
CA ILE A 25 -2.77 -4.38 8.78
C ILE A 25 -3.66 -4.88 7.63
N PHE A 26 -3.44 -4.40 6.41
CA PHE A 26 -4.18 -4.83 5.23
C PHE A 26 -4.03 -6.33 4.94
N GLU A 27 -2.81 -6.87 5.05
CA GLU A 27 -2.53 -8.29 4.83
C GLU A 27 -3.22 -9.21 5.84
N LYS A 28 -3.42 -8.76 7.09
CA LYS A 28 -4.07 -9.56 8.13
C LYS A 28 -5.57 -9.72 7.97
N ARG A 29 -6.22 -8.91 7.11
CA ARG A 29 -7.66 -8.99 6.78
C ARG A 29 -8.57 -9.02 8.02
N GLY A 30 -8.40 -8.04 8.92
CA GLY A 30 -9.26 -7.85 10.09
C GLY A 30 -8.60 -7.03 11.19
N THR A 31 -9.20 -7.01 12.37
CA THR A 31 -8.65 -6.28 13.52
C THR A 31 -7.33 -6.89 13.99
N VAL A 32 -6.28 -6.07 14.06
CA VAL A 32 -4.93 -6.47 14.48
C VAL A 32 -4.59 -5.86 15.83
N LYS A 33 -4.01 -6.65 16.74
CA LYS A 33 -3.55 -6.14 18.04
C LYS A 33 -2.25 -5.37 17.91
N THR A 34 -2.08 -4.33 18.73
CA THR A 34 -0.83 -3.54 18.81
C THR A 34 0.40 -4.42 19.04
N THR A 35 0.29 -5.45 19.89
CA THR A 35 1.38 -6.37 20.20
C THR A 35 1.80 -7.24 19.01
N GLU A 36 0.86 -7.57 18.12
CA GLU A 36 1.17 -8.33 16.91
C GLU A 36 1.93 -7.44 15.91
N ILE A 37 1.53 -6.17 15.80
CA ILE A 37 2.19 -5.17 14.95
C ILE A 37 3.61 -4.90 15.45
N SER A 38 3.78 -4.64 16.75
CA SER A 38 5.10 -4.36 17.35
C SER A 38 6.07 -5.51 17.13
N SER A 39 5.61 -6.75 17.34
CA SER A 39 6.44 -7.95 17.17
C SER A 39 6.79 -8.20 15.71
N CYS A 40 5.83 -8.05 14.79
CA CYS A 40 6.09 -8.31 13.38
C CYS A 40 7.00 -7.26 12.74
N LEU A 41 6.79 -5.98 13.06
CA LEU A 41 7.58 -4.88 12.51
C LEU A 41 8.88 -4.63 13.30
N GLN A 42 9.12 -5.39 14.38
CA GLN A 42 10.28 -5.24 15.26
C GLN A 42 10.45 -3.81 15.80
N VAL A 43 9.34 -3.19 16.19
CA VAL A 43 9.28 -1.83 16.74
C VAL A 43 8.75 -1.90 18.17
N ASP A 44 9.31 -1.08 19.07
CA ASP A 44 8.86 -1.01 20.46
C ASP A 44 7.34 -0.69 20.59
N PRO A 45 6.62 -1.29 21.56
CA PRO A 45 5.19 -1.07 21.76
C PRO A 45 4.75 0.40 21.93
N SER A 46 5.57 1.25 22.54
CA SER A 46 5.26 2.68 22.72
C SER A 46 5.29 3.42 21.38
N THR A 47 6.29 3.12 20.54
CA THR A 47 6.39 3.69 19.18
C THR A 47 5.27 3.18 18.29
N THR A 48 4.91 1.90 18.44
CA THR A 48 3.77 1.29 17.73
C THR A 48 2.47 2.00 18.09
N SER A 49 2.18 2.15 19.39
CA SER A 49 0.98 2.82 19.87
C SER A 49 0.89 4.27 19.38
N LYS A 50 2.00 5.00 19.41
CA LYS A 50 2.07 6.37 18.88
C LYS A 50 1.75 6.42 17.39
N THR A 51 2.38 5.55 16.59
CA THR A 51 2.19 5.52 15.13
C THR A 51 0.74 5.15 14.76
N LEU A 52 0.13 4.20 15.49
CA LEU A 52 -1.27 3.84 15.31
C LEU A 52 -2.23 4.98 15.63
N ASN A 53 -1.98 5.74 16.71
CA ASN A 53 -2.77 6.91 17.04
C ASN A 53 -2.64 8.02 15.98
N GLU A 54 -1.44 8.26 15.44
CA GLU A 54 -1.24 9.21 14.34
C GLU A 54 -2.01 8.80 13.07
N LEU A 55 -1.97 7.51 12.72
CA LEU A 55 -2.70 6.97 11.57
C LEU A 55 -4.22 6.99 11.76
N ALA A 56 -4.70 6.73 12.98
CA ALA A 56 -6.11 6.83 13.33
C ALA A 56 -6.60 8.29 13.27
N THR A 57 -5.81 9.23 13.81
CA THR A 57 -6.10 10.67 13.75
C THR A 57 -6.15 11.19 12.32
N ALA A 58 -5.28 10.66 11.45
CA ALA A 58 -5.27 10.97 10.02
C ALA A 58 -6.37 10.25 9.22
N GLY A 59 -7.23 9.45 9.85
CA GLY A 59 -8.38 8.81 9.23
C GLY A 59 -8.11 7.50 8.51
N TYR A 60 -6.90 6.92 8.60
CA TYR A 60 -6.58 5.64 7.95
C TYR A 60 -7.01 4.43 8.77
N LEU A 61 -7.12 4.57 10.10
CA LEU A 61 -7.41 3.46 11.01
C LEU A 61 -8.57 3.76 11.95
N ASN A 62 -9.40 2.75 12.20
CA ASN A 62 -10.28 2.66 13.35
C ASN A 62 -9.48 2.03 14.50
N HIS A 63 -9.15 2.82 15.52
CA HIS A 63 -8.48 2.32 16.71
C HIS A 63 -9.48 2.19 17.86
N VAL A 64 -9.68 0.97 18.36
CA VAL A 64 -10.53 0.71 19.53
C VAL A 64 -9.63 0.21 20.67
N PRO A 65 -9.57 0.92 21.80
CA PRO A 65 -8.76 0.52 22.95
C PRO A 65 -9.02 -0.94 23.33
N TYR A 66 -7.93 -1.69 23.61
CA TYR A 66 -7.93 -3.12 23.97
C TYR A 66 -8.44 -4.10 22.90
N ARG A 67 -9.05 -3.62 21.82
CA ARG A 67 -9.59 -4.46 20.74
C ARG A 67 -8.63 -4.55 19.56
N GLY A 68 -7.85 -3.51 19.31
CA GLY A 68 -6.88 -3.42 18.22
C GLY A 68 -7.25 -2.36 17.20
N VAL A 69 -6.64 -2.45 16.03
CA VAL A 69 -6.83 -1.53 14.90
C VAL A 69 -7.36 -2.25 13.68
N ASP A 70 -8.21 -1.56 12.92
CA ASP A 70 -8.66 -2.00 11.60
C ASP A 70 -8.64 -0.81 10.63
N LEU A 71 -8.59 -1.07 9.33
CA LEU A 71 -8.57 -0.02 8.32
C LEU A 71 -9.94 0.64 8.18
N THR A 72 -9.96 1.96 8.07
CA THR A 72 -11.14 2.68 7.53
C THR A 72 -11.25 2.41 6.03
N ASP A 73 -12.35 2.85 5.40
CA ASP A 73 -12.48 2.74 3.94
C ASP A 73 -11.40 3.54 3.19
N MET A 74 -11.00 4.70 3.75
CA MET A 74 -9.86 5.48 3.25
C MET A 74 -8.53 4.70 3.43
N GLY A 75 -8.35 4.07 4.58
CA GLY A 75 -7.19 3.21 4.88
C GLY A 75 -7.07 2.05 3.91
N LYS A 76 -8.18 1.37 3.60
CA LYS A 76 -8.24 0.25 2.66
C LYS A 76 -7.81 0.69 1.26
N ALA A 77 -8.42 1.75 0.72
CA ALA A 77 -8.06 2.25 -0.61
C ALA A 77 -6.58 2.70 -0.70
N TYR A 78 -6.07 3.33 0.36
CA TYR A 78 -4.66 3.70 0.40
C TYR A 78 -3.75 2.47 0.48
N ALA A 79 -4.07 1.50 1.33
CA ALA A 79 -3.30 0.26 1.47
C ALA A 79 -3.30 -0.60 0.19
N GLU A 80 -4.43 -0.68 -0.52
CA GLU A 80 -4.55 -1.31 -1.84
C GLU A 80 -3.61 -0.65 -2.84
N PHE A 81 -3.55 0.68 -2.86
CA PHE A 81 -2.56 1.40 -3.65
C PHE A 81 -1.11 1.07 -3.23
N LEU A 82 -0.82 1.00 -1.93
CA LEU A 82 0.52 0.67 -1.43
C LEU A 82 0.98 -0.73 -1.90
N VAL A 83 0.09 -1.71 -1.87
CA VAL A 83 0.35 -3.07 -2.36
C VAL A 83 0.53 -3.06 -3.88
N ARG A 84 -0.34 -2.36 -4.60
CA ARG A 84 -0.23 -2.21 -6.06
C ARG A 84 1.08 -1.56 -6.47
N ARG A 85 1.47 -0.48 -5.80
CA ARG A 85 2.74 0.23 -6.02
C ARG A 85 3.93 -0.72 -5.89
N HIS A 86 3.95 -1.52 -4.82
CA HIS A 86 4.99 -2.51 -4.61
C HIS A 86 5.09 -3.49 -5.79
N ARG A 87 3.96 -4.07 -6.20
CA ARG A 87 3.88 -5.08 -7.26
C ARG A 87 4.28 -4.55 -8.63
N ILE A 88 3.91 -3.31 -8.97
CA ILE A 88 4.31 -2.67 -10.23
C ILE A 88 5.82 -2.40 -10.24
N LEU A 89 6.35 -1.82 -9.17
CA LEU A 89 7.78 -1.48 -9.11
C LEU A 89 8.66 -2.72 -9.03
N SER A 90 8.22 -3.78 -8.34
CA SER A 90 9.00 -5.01 -8.28
C SER A 90 9.00 -5.71 -9.64
N LEU A 91 7.84 -5.76 -10.31
CA LEU A 91 7.77 -6.28 -11.68
C LEU A 91 8.70 -5.50 -12.62
N LEU A 92 8.71 -4.16 -12.54
CA LEU A 92 9.63 -3.30 -13.30
C LEU A 92 11.09 -3.74 -13.11
N PHE A 93 11.55 -3.90 -11.87
CA PHE A 93 12.93 -4.32 -11.62
C PHE A 93 13.23 -5.75 -12.06
N THR A 94 12.27 -6.67 -11.96
CA THR A 94 12.47 -8.02 -12.51
C THR A 94 12.61 -8.01 -14.03
N HIS A 95 11.92 -7.10 -14.74
CA HIS A 95 12.15 -6.90 -16.18
C HIS A 95 13.57 -6.42 -16.50
N TYR A 96 14.24 -5.75 -15.57
CA TYR A 96 15.63 -5.32 -15.69
C TYR A 96 16.65 -6.32 -15.11
N GLY A 97 16.19 -7.54 -14.78
CA GLY A 97 17.07 -8.66 -14.46
C GLY A 97 17.35 -8.90 -12.98
N LEU A 98 16.66 -8.19 -12.07
CA LEU A 98 16.71 -8.55 -10.65
C LEU A 98 15.88 -9.82 -10.40
N SER A 99 16.34 -10.66 -9.46
CA SER A 99 15.49 -11.73 -8.92
C SER A 99 14.27 -11.15 -8.19
N THR A 100 13.25 -11.98 -7.96
CA THR A 100 12.05 -11.56 -7.21
C THR A 100 12.40 -11.02 -5.82
N GLU A 101 13.33 -11.69 -5.13
CA GLU A 101 13.77 -11.32 -3.79
C GLU A 101 14.53 -9.99 -3.79
N GLU A 102 15.47 -9.81 -4.73
CA GLU A 102 16.19 -8.54 -4.90
C GLU A 102 15.24 -7.41 -5.26
N ALA A 103 14.29 -7.65 -6.17
CA ALA A 103 13.33 -6.64 -6.60
C ALA A 103 12.39 -6.22 -5.45
N CYS A 104 11.72 -7.15 -4.74
CA CYS A 104 10.85 -6.77 -3.63
C CYS A 104 11.70 -6.08 -2.51
N ALA A 105 12.97 -6.48 -2.27
CA ALA A 105 13.86 -5.84 -1.29
C ALA A 105 14.28 -4.42 -1.66
N GLU A 106 14.71 -4.17 -2.91
CA GLU A 106 15.08 -2.83 -3.38
C GLU A 106 13.86 -1.89 -3.40
N VAL A 107 12.72 -2.37 -3.91
CA VAL A 107 11.47 -1.58 -3.95
C VAL A 107 11.03 -1.12 -2.58
N SER A 108 11.10 -1.99 -1.57
CA SER A 108 10.69 -1.65 -0.20
C SER A 108 11.47 -0.47 0.38
N ARG A 109 12.70 -0.21 -0.09
CA ARG A 109 13.53 0.91 0.40
C ARG A 109 13.08 2.27 -0.10
N PHE A 110 12.45 2.36 -1.28
CA PHE A 110 12.13 3.65 -1.90
C PHE A 110 10.69 3.84 -2.36
N GLU A 111 9.87 2.78 -2.40
CA GLU A 111 8.51 2.86 -2.93
C GLU A 111 7.67 3.94 -2.26
N ALA A 112 7.92 4.23 -0.98
CA ALA A 112 7.27 5.31 -0.22
C ALA A 112 7.42 6.69 -0.87
N PHE A 113 8.44 6.89 -1.71
CA PHE A 113 8.72 8.14 -2.41
C PHE A 113 8.23 8.15 -3.86
N VAL A 114 7.57 7.08 -4.31
CA VAL A 114 7.02 7.00 -5.67
C VAL A 114 5.54 7.35 -5.65
N SER A 115 5.20 8.44 -6.35
CA SER A 115 3.83 8.95 -6.44
C SER A 115 2.89 7.99 -7.18
N ARG A 116 1.60 8.10 -6.87
CA ARG A 116 0.51 7.38 -7.56
C ARG A 116 0.52 7.63 -9.06
N ASN A 117 0.77 8.87 -9.49
CA ASN A 117 0.87 9.22 -10.91
C ASN A 117 2.04 8.48 -11.59
N SER A 118 3.21 8.43 -10.95
CA SER A 118 4.37 7.70 -11.47
C SER A 118 4.07 6.20 -11.62
N VAL A 119 3.47 5.59 -10.59
CA VAL A 119 3.06 4.18 -10.62
C VAL A 119 2.07 3.92 -11.77
N ASN A 120 1.10 4.81 -11.96
CA ASN A 120 0.13 4.68 -13.06
C ASN A 120 0.80 4.73 -14.43
N LYS A 121 1.72 5.68 -14.66
CA LYS A 121 2.47 5.78 -15.93
C LYS A 121 3.33 4.54 -16.19
N ILE A 122 4.01 4.03 -15.17
CA ILE A 122 4.80 2.79 -15.26
C ILE A 122 3.87 1.61 -15.63
N CYS A 123 2.75 1.45 -14.91
CA CYS A 123 1.76 0.42 -15.19
C CYS A 123 1.24 0.48 -16.64
N SER A 124 0.90 1.67 -17.15
CA SER A 124 0.49 1.87 -18.55
C SER A 124 1.61 1.52 -19.53
N SER A 125 2.86 1.92 -19.27
CA SER A 125 3.99 1.56 -20.16
C SER A 125 4.28 0.07 -20.22
N MET A 126 3.89 -0.68 -19.18
CA MET A 126 4.02 -2.13 -19.09
C MET A 126 2.80 -2.88 -19.63
N GLY A 127 1.82 -2.18 -20.22
CA GLY A 127 0.63 -2.78 -20.82
C GLY A 127 -0.39 -3.29 -19.80
N HIS A 128 -0.50 -2.65 -18.63
CA HIS A 128 -1.45 -3.02 -17.58
C HIS A 128 -1.33 -4.49 -17.12
N PRO A 129 -0.17 -4.89 -16.56
CA PRO A 129 0.07 -6.27 -16.17
C PRO A 129 -0.84 -6.68 -15.02
N MET A 130 -1.59 -7.77 -15.17
CA MET A 130 -2.56 -8.26 -14.17
C MET A 130 -1.92 -9.05 -13.02
N VAL A 131 -0.70 -9.55 -13.20
CA VAL A 131 0.03 -10.35 -12.21
C VAL A 131 1.47 -9.86 -12.15
N GLY A 132 1.96 -9.59 -10.95
CA GLY A 132 3.36 -9.27 -10.66
C GLY A 132 4.03 -10.36 -9.82
N VAL A 133 5.32 -10.21 -9.59
CA VAL A 133 6.13 -11.21 -8.85
C VAL A 133 5.74 -11.33 -7.38
N CYS A 134 5.20 -10.26 -6.77
CA CYS A 134 4.68 -10.28 -5.40
C CYS A 134 3.10 -10.37 -5.38
N GLY A 135 2.45 -10.88 -6.45
CA GLY A 135 0.99 -11.21 -6.51
C GLY A 135 0.15 -10.46 -7.56
N GLU A 136 -1.19 -10.60 -7.50
CA GLU A 136 -2.14 -9.95 -8.44
C GLU A 136 -2.11 -8.41 -8.38
N ILE A 137 -2.32 -7.73 -9.51
CA ILE A 137 -2.28 -6.26 -9.56
C ILE A 137 -3.69 -5.70 -9.80
N SER A 138 -4.15 -4.84 -8.89
CA SER A 138 -5.43 -4.14 -9.03
C SER A 138 -5.33 -2.95 -10.00
N HIS A 139 -6.41 -2.66 -10.74
CA HIS A 139 -6.43 -1.66 -11.82
C HIS A 139 -7.59 -0.65 -11.71
N GLU A 140 -8.03 -0.32 -10.50
CA GLU A 140 -9.25 0.47 -10.23
C GLU A 140 -9.47 1.73 -11.08
N LYS A 141 -8.40 2.38 -11.56
CA LYS A 141 -8.47 3.57 -12.44
C LYS A 141 -7.39 3.59 -13.52
N CYS A 142 -6.79 2.45 -13.85
CA CYS A 142 -5.65 2.44 -14.78
C CYS A 142 -6.07 2.30 -16.25
N PHE A 143 -7.32 1.90 -16.52
CA PHE A 143 -7.86 1.92 -17.87
C PHE A 143 -8.17 3.38 -18.24
N PRO A 144 -7.48 3.99 -19.21
CA PRO A 144 -8.05 5.13 -19.89
C PRO A 144 -9.33 4.66 -20.57
N GLU A 145 -10.35 5.52 -20.62
CA GLU A 145 -11.47 5.33 -21.54
C GLU A 145 -10.91 5.00 -22.92
N GLU A 146 -11.49 3.96 -23.51
CA GLU A 146 -11.13 3.39 -24.80
C GLU A 146 -10.91 4.51 -25.82
N HIS A 147 -9.68 4.69 -26.31
CA HIS A 147 -9.50 5.26 -27.64
C HIS A 147 -9.94 4.19 -28.65
N HIS A 148 -11.25 4.01 -28.76
CA HIS A 148 -11.88 3.46 -29.95
C HIS A 148 -11.63 4.45 -31.09
N HIS A 149 -10.69 4.10 -31.96
CA HIS A 149 -10.61 4.63 -33.32
C HIS A 149 -10.65 3.47 -34.31
#